data_AF-A0A6J5ZNB6-F1
#
_entry.id   AF-A0A6J5ZNB6-F1
#
_cell.length_a   1.000
_cell.length_b   1.000
_cell.length_c   1.000
_cell.angle_alpha   90.00
_cell.angle_beta   90.00
_cell.angle_gamma   90.00
#
_symmetry.space_group_name_H-M   'P 1'
#
loop_
_entity.id
_entity.type
_entity.pdbx_description
1 polymer ?
#
loop_
_entity_poly.entity_id
_entity_poly.type
_entity_poly.pdbx_seq_one_letter_code
_entity_poly.pdbx_strand_id
1 'polypeptide(L)' 'MIHFLTAINQEPGAMPGEGLTAIETFTYFVAAPIGLFLGISLIVWALTGEKKSKETSSSITSIE' A
#
# COMPACT_ATOMS: atom_id res chain seq x y z
N MET A 1 -29.07 14.57 -12.28
CA MET A 1 -27.61 14.72 -12.32
C MET A 1 -27.19 15.24 -10.95
N ILE A 2 -26.46 14.43 -10.17
CA ILE A 2 -26.30 14.61 -8.72
C ILE A 2 -25.25 15.71 -8.44
N HIS A 3 -25.68 16.90 -8.03
CA HIS A 3 -24.84 18.05 -7.65
C HIS A 3 -24.49 18.04 -6.15
N PHE A 4 -23.81 17.00 -5.64
CA PHE A 4 -23.48 16.90 -4.20
C PHE A 4 -22.01 17.24 -3.84
N LEU A 5 -21.18 17.68 -4.80
CA LEU A 5 -19.73 17.89 -4.54
C LEU A 5 -19.31 19.36 -4.34
N THR A 6 -20.18 20.35 -4.58
CA THR A 6 -19.78 21.77 -4.61
C THR A 6 -19.99 22.53 -3.30
N ALA A 7 -20.44 21.87 -2.22
CA ALA A 7 -20.52 22.49 -0.90
C ALA A 7 -19.17 22.43 -0.17
N ILE A 8 -18.13 23.02 -0.77
CA ILE A 8 -16.85 23.27 -0.10
C ILE A 8 -16.88 24.70 0.43
N ASN A 9 -16.50 24.90 1.69
CA ASN A 9 -16.32 26.23 2.26
C ASN A 9 -15.08 26.90 1.65
N GLN A 10 -15.26 27.44 0.45
CA GLN A 10 -14.23 28.13 -0.32
C GLN A 10 -14.09 29.58 0.19
N GLU A 11 -12.86 30.06 0.30
CA GLU A 11 -12.58 31.46 0.67
C GLU A 11 -12.95 32.42 -0.48
N PRO A 12 -13.38 33.66 -0.22
CA PRO A 12 -13.66 34.66 -1.26
C PRO A 12 -12.59 34.77 -2.35
N GLY A 13 -12.94 34.37 -3.58
CA GLY A 13 -12.02 34.42 -4.73
C GLY A 13 -11.35 33.09 -5.07
N ALA A 14 -11.63 32.03 -4.30
CA ALA A 14 -11.22 30.69 -4.66
C ALA A 14 -11.85 30.25 -5.98
N MET A 15 -11.00 29.81 -6.91
CA MET A 15 -11.38 29.19 -8.17
C MET A 15 -10.83 27.76 -8.21
N PRO A 16 -11.39 26.83 -7.42
CA PRO A 16 -11.00 25.43 -7.52
C PRO A 16 -11.38 24.90 -8.91
N GLY A 17 -10.42 24.24 -9.58
CA GLY A 17 -10.68 23.54 -10.84
C GLY A 17 -11.63 22.35 -10.66
N GLU A 18 -11.92 21.65 -11.76
CA GLU A 18 -12.69 20.41 -11.68
C GLU A 18 -11.99 19.38 -10.78
N GLY A 19 -12.78 18.73 -9.92
CA GLY A 19 -12.27 17.64 -9.08
C GLY A 19 -11.87 16.45 -9.94
N LEU A 20 -10.92 15.67 -9.44
CA LEU A 20 -10.54 14.41 -10.08
C LEU A 20 -11.73 13.44 -10.12
N THR A 21 -11.76 12.58 -11.13
CA THR A 21 -12.73 11.49 -11.19
C THR A 21 -12.54 10.52 -10.02
N ALA A 22 -13.58 9.77 -9.66
CA ALA A 22 -13.50 8.81 -8.56
C ALA A 22 -12.38 7.77 -8.74
N ILE A 23 -12.14 7.33 -10.00
CA ILE A 23 -11.07 6.38 -10.33
C ILE A 23 -9.71 7.03 -10.11
N GLU A 24 -9.50 8.26 -10.55
CA GLU A 24 -8.23 8.97 -10.34
C GLU A 24 -7.97 9.23 -8.87
N THR A 25 -8.97 9.70 -8.11
CA THR A 25 -8.83 9.92 -6.67
C THR A 25 -8.49 8.62 -5.95
N PHE A 26 -9.20 7.53 -6.22
CA PHE A 26 -8.89 6.23 -5.63
C PHE A 26 -7.48 5.76 -6.03
N THR A 27 -7.14 5.90 -7.30
CA THR A 27 -5.84 5.45 -7.83
C THR A 27 -4.70 6.21 -7.16
N TYR A 28 -4.76 7.54 -7.10
CA TYR A 28 -3.66 8.35 -6.58
C TYR A 28 -3.56 8.36 -5.06
N PHE A 29 -4.69 8.34 -4.35
CA PHE A 29 -4.68 8.52 -2.89
C PHE A 29 -4.85 7.23 -2.09
N VAL A 30 -5.20 6.12 -2.75
CA VAL A 30 -5.37 4.82 -2.08
C VAL A 30 -4.50 3.75 -2.75
N ALA A 31 -4.73 3.49 -4.03
CA ALA A 31 -4.07 2.38 -4.72
C ALA A 31 -2.55 2.62 -4.86
N ALA A 32 -2.13 3.83 -5.24
CA ALA A 32 -0.71 4.15 -5.42
C ALA A 32 0.07 4.09 -4.09
N PRO A 33 -0.38 4.68 -2.97
CA PRO A 33 0.29 4.52 -1.67
C PRO A 33 0.38 3.06 -1.20
N ILE A 34 -0.72 2.30 -1.31
CA ILE A 34 -0.75 0.88 -0.93
C ILE A 34 0.17 0.05 -1.84
N GLY A 35 0.09 0.28 -3.16
CA GLY A 35 0.91 -0.40 -4.15
C GLY A 35 2.40 -0.14 -3.95
N LEU A 36 2.79 1.09 -3.65
CA LEU A 36 4.17 1.45 -3.32
C LEU A 36 4.64 0.71 -2.05
N PHE A 37 3.82 0.72 -0.99
CA PHE A 37 4.14 0.01 0.25
C PHE A 37 4.30 -1.50 0.04
N LEU A 38 3.36 -2.14 -0.66
CA LEU A 38 3.41 -3.57 -0.96
C LEU A 38 4.60 -3.90 -1.87
N GLY A 39 4.87 -3.08 -2.88
CA GLY A 39 6.02 -3.24 -3.76
C GLY A 39 7.34 -3.25 -2.99
N ILE A 40 7.55 -2.25 -2.11
CA ILE A 40 8.74 -2.20 -1.26
C ILE A 40 8.79 -3.38 -0.30
N SER A 41 7.66 -3.73 0.33
CA SER A 41 7.58 -4.86 1.26
C SER A 41 7.99 -6.18 0.60
N LEU A 42 7.54 -6.43 -0.63
CA LEU A 42 7.91 -7.61 -1.40
C LEU A 42 9.39 -7.61 -1.77
N ILE A 43 9.94 -6.45 -2.16
CA ILE A 43 11.38 -6.31 -2.46
C ILE A 43 12.21 -6.62 -1.21
N VAL A 44 11.88 -6.02 -0.06
CA VAL A 44 12.59 -6.25 1.20
C VAL A 44 12.47 -7.71 1.62
N TRP A 45 11.27 -8.29 1.54
CA TRP A 45 11.08 -9.70 1.86
C TRP A 45 11.89 -10.62 0.94
N ALA A 46 11.98 -10.33 -0.35
CA ALA A 46 12.77 -11.14 -1.29
C ALA A 46 14.29 -11.01 -1.04
N LEU A 47 14.76 -9.84 -0.63
CA LEU A 47 16.19 -9.57 -0.42
C LEU A 47 16.69 -9.91 0.98
N THR A 48 15.84 -9.81 2.00
CA THR A 48 16.19 -9.97 3.42
C THR A 48 15.49 -11.15 4.08
N GLY A 49 14.47 -11.72 3.45
CA GLY A 49 13.75 -12.88 3.95
C GLY A 49 14.71 -14.02 4.27
N GLU A 50 14.70 -14.43 5.54
CA GLU A 50 15.59 -15.47 6.03
C GLU A 50 15.37 -16.75 5.22
N LYS A 51 16.41 -17.18 4.51
CA LYS A 51 16.49 -18.56 4.03
C LYS A 51 16.36 -19.44 5.28
N LYS A 52 15.25 -20.19 5.39
CA LYS A 52 15.09 -21.22 6.43
C LYS A 52 16.42 -21.95 6.51
N SER A 53 17.15 -21.76 7.60
CA SER A 53 18.22 -22.67 7.94
C SER A 53 17.57 -24.03 7.91
N LYS A 54 18.10 -24.95 7.09
CA LYS A 54 17.84 -26.35 7.34
C LYS A 54 18.37 -26.57 8.75
N GLU A 55 17.48 -26.46 9.74
CA GLU A 55 17.58 -27.17 11.00
C GLU A 55 17.75 -28.63 10.58
N THR A 56 19.02 -28.97 10.37
CA THR A 56 19.49 -30.33 10.26
C THR A 56 19.25 -30.79 11.68
N SER A 57 18.08 -31.40 11.91
CA SER A 57 17.73 -32.01 13.19
C SER A 57 18.83 -33.00 13.46
N SER A 58 19.84 -32.51 14.18
CA SER A 58 21.04 -33.22 14.49
C SER A 58 20.58 -34.36 15.36
N SER A 59 20.91 -35.55 14.89
CA SER A 59 20.65 -36.85 15.47
C SER A 59 21.36 -36.98 16.83
N ILE A 60 20.91 -36.22 17.83
CA ILE A 60 21.49 -36.17 19.18
C ILE A 60 20.53 -36.79 20.22
N THR A 61 19.33 -37.24 19.83
CA THR A 61 18.33 -37.86 20.73
C THR A 61 18.02 -39.33 20.45
N SER A 62 18.91 -40.07 19.78
CA SER A 62 18.84 -41.55 19.77
C SER A 62 19.83 -42.11 20.80
N ILE A 63 19.31 -42.85 21.77
CA ILE A 63 20.09 -43.69 22.69
C ILE A 63 19.64 -45.13 22.41
N GLU A 64 20.57 -45.98 21.99
CA GLU A 64 20.41 -47.44 21.81
C GLU A 64 20.90 -48.18 23.07
#